data_AF-A0A8B8C6M3-F1
#
_entry.id   AF-A0A8B8C6M3-F1
#
_cell.length_a   1.000
_cell.length_b   1.000
_cell.length_c   1.000
_cell.angle_alpha   90.00
_cell.angle_beta   90.00
_cell.angle_gamma   90.00
#
_symmetry.space_group_name_H-M   'P 1'
#
loop_
_entity.id
_entity.type
_entity.pdbx_description
1 polymer ?
#
loop_
_entity_poly.entity_id
_entity_poly.type
_entity_poly.pdbx_seq_one_letter_code
_entity_poly.pdbx_strand_id
1 'polypeptide(L)'
;MLARLSVAALHFNENSSRQQAVTQAGELQYAISYPKAKKGLEAVVKPKKTPPTFNYVTLIKQAVYERRSVECPSYRWAADDIAVLNRDIPRPLTHNFEHFEKAALIRRHSSRFIQS
;
A
#
# COMPACT_ATOMS: atom_id res chain seq x y z
N MET A 1 3.70 1.18 -10.45
CA MET A 1 3.34 0.61 -9.12
C MET A 1 3.95 1.39 -7.95
N LEU A 2 5.17 1.90 -8.05
CA LEU A 2 5.90 2.54 -6.93
C LEU A 2 5.11 3.61 -6.17
N ALA A 3 4.54 4.61 -6.85
CA ALA A 3 3.78 5.68 -6.18
C ALA A 3 2.63 5.15 -5.30
N ARG A 4 1.90 4.12 -5.76
CA ARG A 4 0.82 3.50 -4.97
C ARG A 4 1.35 2.78 -3.74
N LEU A 5 2.50 2.10 -3.87
CA LEU A 5 3.16 1.43 -2.74
C LEU A 5 3.69 2.43 -1.72
N SER A 6 4.32 3.52 -2.18
CA SER A 6 4.79 4.61 -1.31
C SER A 6 3.65 5.25 -0.53
N VAL A 7 2.53 5.54 -1.21
CA VAL A 7 1.31 6.06 -0.55
C VAL A 7 0.76 5.07 0.48
N ALA A 8 0.72 3.78 0.16
CA ALA A 8 0.28 2.76 1.11
C ALA A 8 1.19 2.67 2.34
N ALA A 9 2.51 2.77 2.16
CA ALA A 9 3.48 2.80 3.25
C ALA A 9 3.31 4.05 4.13
N LEU A 10 3.13 5.23 3.54
CA LEU A 10 2.86 6.46 4.29
C LEU A 10 1.55 6.38 5.09
N HIS A 11 0.49 5.85 4.46
CA HIS A 11 -0.78 5.64 5.15
C HIS A 11 -0.62 4.66 6.33
N PHE A 12 0.13 3.56 6.15
CA PHE A 12 0.42 2.60 7.21
C PHE A 12 1.23 3.24 8.34
N ASN A 13 2.30 3.97 8.03
CA ASN A 13 3.16 4.62 9.02
C ASN A 13 2.37 5.59 9.89
N GLU A 14 1.46 6.36 9.30
CA GLU A 14 0.60 7.30 10.03
C GLU A 14 -0.48 6.60 10.86
N ASN A 15 -1.01 5.47 10.40
CA ASN A 15 -2.23 4.87 10.95
C ASN A 15 -2.05 3.52 11.66
N SER A 16 -0.84 2.96 11.71
CA SER A 16 -0.57 1.64 12.31
C SER A 16 -0.73 1.66 13.84
N SER A 17 -0.26 2.72 14.48
CA SER A 17 -0.25 2.93 15.94
C SER A 17 -1.51 3.60 16.50
N ARG A 18 -2.60 3.65 15.71
CA ARG A 18 -3.87 4.26 16.15
C ARG A 18 -4.39 3.63 17.45
N GLN A 19 -4.68 4.50 18.41
CA GLN A 19 -5.22 4.18 19.73
C GLN A 19 -6.70 3.78 19.66
N GLN A 20 -7.19 3.17 20.74
CA GLN A 20 -8.61 2.93 20.93
C GLN A 20 -9.34 4.25 21.21
N ALA A 21 -10.52 4.42 20.61
CA ALA A 21 -11.35 5.59 20.80
C ALA A 21 -11.98 5.57 22.20
N VAL A 22 -12.11 6.76 22.80
CA VAL A 22 -12.78 6.97 24.08
C VAL A 22 -14.07 7.78 23.91
N THR A 23 -15.04 7.60 24.79
CA THR A 23 -16.24 8.44 24.86
C THR A 23 -15.91 9.78 25.53
N GLN A 24 -16.85 10.73 25.55
CA GLN A 24 -16.69 11.99 26.28
C GLN A 24 -16.53 11.77 27.79
N ALA A 25 -17.07 10.67 28.32
CA ALA A 25 -16.92 10.25 29.71
C ALA A 25 -15.59 9.52 30.00
N GLY A 26 -14.73 9.33 28.98
CA GLY A 26 -13.43 8.64 29.12
C GLY A 26 -13.49 7.12 28.97
N GLU A 27 -14.63 6.54 28.61
CA GLU A 27 -14.79 5.10 28.49
C GLU A 27 -14.30 4.57 27.12
N LEU A 28 -13.67 3.40 27.11
CA LEU A 28 -13.20 2.76 25.89
C LEU A 28 -14.36 2.36 24.97
N GLN A 29 -14.30 2.76 23.70
CA GLN A 29 -15.28 2.37 22.70
C GLN A 29 -14.94 1.02 22.06
N TYR A 30 -15.98 0.23 21.81
CA TYR A 30 -15.87 -1.07 21.14
C TYR A 30 -16.80 -1.15 19.94
N ALA A 31 -16.49 -2.06 19.01
CA ALA A 31 -17.31 -2.38 17.86
C ALA A 31 -17.65 -3.87 17.86
N ILE A 32 -18.89 -4.19 17.48
CA ILE A 32 -19.35 -5.57 17.32
C ILE A 32 -18.92 -6.07 15.93
N SER A 33 -18.31 -7.25 15.88
CA SER A 33 -17.85 -7.91 14.65
C SER A 33 -18.48 -9.29 14.58
N TYR A 34 -18.91 -9.70 13.38
CA TYR A 34 -19.43 -11.04 13.12
C TYR A 34 -18.43 -11.81 12.24
N PRO A 35 -17.50 -12.59 12.83
CA PRO A 35 -16.50 -13.30 12.05
C PRO A 35 -17.15 -14.39 11.18
N LYS A 36 -16.72 -14.50 9.91
CA LYS A 36 -17.23 -15.52 8.98
C LYS A 36 -17.11 -16.95 9.54
N ALA A 37 -16.04 -17.23 10.29
CA ALA A 37 -15.80 -18.54 10.91
C ALA A 37 -16.92 -18.97 11.89
N LYS A 38 -17.63 -18.01 12.49
CA LYS A 38 -18.72 -18.25 13.45
C LYS A 38 -20.09 -18.38 12.79
N LYS A 39 -20.18 -18.25 11.46
CA LYS A 39 -21.40 -18.41 10.65
C LYS A 39 -22.62 -17.65 11.20
N GLY A 40 -22.39 -16.47 11.80
CA GLY A 40 -23.46 -15.65 12.37
C GLY A 40 -24.03 -16.14 13.70
N LEU A 41 -23.51 -17.23 14.27
CA LEU A 41 -23.96 -17.79 15.55
C LEU A 41 -23.37 -17.05 16.75
N GLU A 42 -22.26 -16.33 16.56
CA GLU A 42 -21.56 -15.63 17.63
C GLU A 42 -20.99 -14.29 17.12
N ALA A 43 -21.19 -13.24 17.92
CA ALA A 43 -20.60 -11.92 17.72
C ALA A 43 -19.41 -11.74 18.65
N VAL A 44 -18.38 -11.03 18.19
CA VAL A 44 -17.16 -10.74 18.96
C VAL A 44 -16.98 -9.23 19.08
N VAL A 45 -16.59 -8.78 20.27
CA VAL A 45 -16.29 -7.37 20.55
C VAL A 45 -14.84 -7.07 20.19
N LYS A 46 -14.59 -5.96 19.48
CA LYS A 46 -13.24 -5.50 19.12
C LYS A 46 -13.03 -4.04 19.56
N PRO A 47 -11.82 -3.66 19.97
CA PRO A 47 -11.47 -2.26 20.20
C PRO A 47 -11.79 -1.39 18.99
N LYS A 48 -12.59 -0.34 19.17
CA LYS A 48 -12.85 0.64 18.11
C LYS A 48 -11.71 1.63 18.07
N LYS A 49 -10.86 1.57 17.04
CA LYS A 49 -9.75 2.53 16.88
C LYS A 49 -10.25 3.93 16.53
N THR A 50 -9.43 4.93 16.80
CA THR A 50 -9.66 6.30 16.33
C THR A 50 -9.76 6.36 14.80
N PRO A 51 -10.50 7.34 14.23
CA PRO A 51 -10.56 7.55 12.80
C PRO A 51 -9.15 7.70 12.20
N PRO A 52 -8.91 7.17 10.98
CA PRO A 52 -7.63 7.37 10.32
C PRO A 52 -7.42 8.83 9.96
N THR A 53 -6.16 9.25 9.93
CA THR A 53 -5.74 10.56 9.45
C THR A 53 -5.03 10.43 8.09
N PHE A 54 -4.99 11.54 7.37
CA PHE A 54 -4.44 11.63 6.02
C PHE A 54 -3.44 12.79 5.89
N ASN A 55 -2.71 13.09 6.96
CA ASN A 55 -1.75 14.19 7.00
C ASN A 55 -0.63 13.98 5.98
N TYR A 56 -0.25 12.73 5.71
CA TYR A 56 0.69 12.39 4.65
C TYR A 56 0.28 12.96 3.28
N VAL A 57 -1.03 13.11 2.99
CA VAL A 57 -1.51 13.71 1.74
C VAL A 57 -1.18 15.20 1.70
N THR A 58 -1.38 15.91 2.81
CA THR A 58 -1.03 17.34 2.92
C THR A 58 0.46 17.53 2.78
N LEU A 59 1.27 16.69 3.44
CA LEU A 59 2.73 16.71 3.32
C LEU A 59 3.20 16.46 1.89
N ILE A 60 2.61 15.48 1.18
CA ILE A 60 2.93 15.24 -0.24
C ILE A 60 2.58 16.46 -1.09
N LYS A 61 1.40 17.07 -0.90
CA LYS A 61 0.97 18.25 -1.66
C LYS A 61 1.93 19.42 -1.46
N GLN A 62 2.33 19.68 -0.22
CA GLN A 62 3.28 20.73 0.12
C GLN A 62 4.65 20.45 -0.52
N ALA A 63 5.19 19.24 -0.34
CA ALA A 63 6.48 18.87 -0.93
C ALA A 63 6.47 18.97 -2.47
N VAL A 64 5.37 18.57 -3.12
CA VAL A 64 5.21 18.73 -4.56
C VAL A 64 5.15 20.20 -4.94
N TYR A 65 4.42 21.04 -4.20
CA TYR A 65 4.33 22.47 -4.47
C TYR A 65 5.69 23.17 -4.33
N GLU A 66 6.43 22.89 -3.25
CA GLU A 66 7.76 23.46 -3.00
C GLU A 66 8.74 23.05 -4.10
N ARG A 67 8.79 21.74 -4.42
CA ARG A 67 9.66 21.23 -5.48
C ARG A 67 9.30 21.82 -6.85
N ARG A 68 8.01 22.01 -7.14
CA ARG A 68 7.55 22.61 -8.40
C ARG A 68 7.80 24.11 -8.48
N SER A 69 7.70 24.83 -7.38
CA SER A 69 7.87 26.28 -7.36
C SER A 69 9.35 26.68 -7.38
N VAL A 70 10.24 25.90 -6.79
CA VAL A 70 11.67 26.25 -6.62
C VAL A 70 12.60 25.45 -7.54
N GLU A 71 12.40 24.14 -7.68
CA GLU A 71 13.41 23.24 -8.26
C GLU A 71 13.08 22.79 -9.69
N CYS A 72 11.80 22.60 -10.01
CA CYS A 72 11.36 22.06 -11.31
C CYS A 72 10.08 22.76 -11.81
N PRO A 73 10.17 24.03 -12.24
CA PRO A 73 9.01 24.82 -12.66
C PRO A 73 8.40 24.35 -13.99
N SER A 74 9.14 23.61 -14.82
CA SER A 74 8.63 23.05 -16.07
C SER A 74 8.53 21.53 -16.05
N TYR A 75 7.59 21.00 -16.83
CA TYR A 75 7.38 19.56 -16.98
C TYR A 75 8.60 18.85 -17.59
N ARG A 76 9.32 19.50 -18.52
CA ARG A 76 10.54 18.92 -19.14
C ARG A 76 11.63 18.67 -18.10
N TRP A 77 11.90 19.66 -17.25
CA TRP A 77 12.87 19.51 -16.14
C TRP A 77 12.49 18.39 -15.18
N ALA A 78 11.19 18.21 -14.92
CA ALA A 78 10.69 17.12 -14.09
C ALA A 78 10.98 15.72 -14.66
N ALA A 79 10.86 15.58 -15.97
CA ALA A 79 11.03 14.29 -16.63
C ALA A 79 12.48 13.81 -16.53
N ASP A 80 13.43 14.74 -16.68
CA ASP A 80 14.85 14.47 -16.51
C ASP A 80 15.19 14.14 -15.04
N ASP A 81 14.56 14.84 -14.09
CA ASP A 81 14.73 14.61 -12.64
C ASP A 81 14.17 13.25 -12.18
N ILE A 82 13.06 12.77 -12.75
CA ILE A 82 12.49 11.45 -12.44
C ILE A 82 13.48 10.32 -12.74
N ALA A 83 14.30 10.45 -13.78
CA ALA A 83 15.34 9.47 -14.09
C ALA A 83 16.43 9.41 -13.01
N VAL A 84 16.71 10.54 -12.34
CA VAL A 84 17.63 10.61 -11.21
C VAL A 84 17.02 9.97 -9.97
N LEU A 85 15.78 10.31 -9.64
CA LEU A 85 15.07 9.80 -8.45
C LEU A 85 14.85 8.27 -8.49
N ASN A 86 14.73 7.69 -9.68
CA ASN A 86 14.53 6.25 -9.85
C ASN A 86 15.83 5.43 -9.87
N ARG A 87 17.02 6.04 -9.72
CA ARG A 87 18.30 5.29 -9.76
C ARG A 87 18.45 4.28 -8.62
N ASP A 88 17.89 4.59 -7.45
CA ASP A 88 18.06 3.79 -6.24
C ASP A 88 16.92 2.78 -6.03
N ILE A 89 16.07 2.55 -7.04
CA ILE A 89 15.04 1.52 -6.93
C ILE A 89 15.74 0.16 -6.91
N PRO A 90 15.60 -0.62 -5.82
CA PRO A 90 16.20 -1.95 -5.77
C PRO A 90 15.62 -2.80 -6.90
N ARG A 91 16.49 -3.55 -7.56
CA ARG A 91 16.06 -4.46 -8.63
C ARG A 91 15.04 -5.45 -8.05
N PRO A 92 14.05 -5.88 -8.83
CA PRO A 92 13.11 -6.91 -8.39
C PRO A 92 13.87 -8.12 -7.86
N LEU A 93 13.35 -8.78 -6.82
CA LEU A 93 13.97 -9.97 -6.24
C LEU A 93 14.30 -11.04 -7.30
N THR A 94 13.43 -11.15 -8.30
CA THR A 94 13.53 -12.11 -9.40
C THR A 94 14.50 -11.71 -10.51
N HIS A 95 15.20 -10.57 -10.38
CA HIS A 95 16.02 -10.02 -11.46
C HIS A 95 17.15 -10.97 -11.88
N ASN A 96 17.71 -11.71 -10.92
CA ASN A 96 18.77 -12.69 -11.16
C ASN A 96 18.24 -14.13 -11.31
N PHE A 97 16.91 -14.32 -11.37
CA PHE A 97 16.35 -15.67 -11.50
C PHE A 97 16.49 -16.14 -12.94
N GLU A 98 16.64 -17.45 -13.11
CA GLU A 98 16.66 -18.06 -14.43
C GLU A 98 15.36 -17.74 -15.19
N HIS A 99 15.50 -17.27 -16.42
CA HIS A 99 14.37 -16.95 -17.28
C HIS A 99 14.01 -18.15 -18.13
N PHE A 100 12.77 -18.62 -17.96
CA PHE A 100 12.21 -19.71 -18.74
C PHE A 100 11.38 -19.18 -19.90
N GLU A 101 11.38 -19.90 -21.01
CA GLU A 101 10.56 -19.57 -22.16
C GLU A 101 9.07 -19.69 -21.83
N LYS A 102 8.30 -18.61 -22.03
CA LYS A 102 6.87 -18.57 -21.75
C LYS A 102 6.09 -19.70 -22.43
N ALA A 103 6.43 -20.04 -23.67
CA ALA A 103 5.76 -21.10 -24.43
C ALA A 103 6.01 -22.49 -23.81
N ALA A 104 7.25 -22.77 -23.35
CA ALA A 104 7.56 -24.01 -22.64
C ALA A 104 6.78 -24.13 -21.32
N LEU A 105 6.67 -23.03 -20.55
CA LEU A 105 5.88 -22.99 -19.33
C LEU A 105 4.39 -23.24 -19.58
N ILE A 106 3.82 -22.63 -20.62
CA ILE A 106 2.40 -22.82 -21.00
C ILE A 106 2.15 -24.30 -21.36
N ARG A 107 3.02 -24.90 -22.20
CA ARG A 107 2.89 -26.31 -22.60
C ARG A 107 2.91 -27.26 -21.40
N ARG A 108 3.82 -27.05 -20.44
CA ARG A 108 3.90 -27.83 -19.20
C ARG A 108 2.68 -27.64 -18.30
N HIS A 109 2.09 -26.45 -18.29
CA HIS A 109 0.87 -26.18 -17.53
C HIS A 109 -0.36 -26.83 -18.17
N SER A 110 -0.53 -26.71 -19.49
CA SER A 110 -1.65 -27.30 -20.22
C SER A 110 -1.58 -28.83 -20.29
N SER A 111 -0.37 -29.42 -20.32
CA SER A 111 -0.21 -30.88 -20.32
C SER A 111 -0.73 -31.56 -19.05
N ARG A 112 -0.79 -30.85 -17.91
CA ARG A 112 -1.40 -31.35 -16.67
C ARG A 112 -2.92 -31.57 -16.77
N PHE A 113 -3.59 -30.92 -17.74
CA PHE A 113 -5.05 -31.02 -17.91
C PHE A 113 -5.48 -31.95 -19.04
N ILE A 114 -4.52 -32.58 -19.75
CA ILE A 114 -4.80 -33.47 -20.88
C ILE A 114 -4.76 -34.96 -20.45
N GLN A 115 -4.37 -35.26 -19.21
CA GLN A 115 -4.36 -36.62 -18.64
C GLN A 115 -5.63 -36.95 -17.82
N SER A 116 -6.82 -36.53 -18.26
CA SER A 116 -8.12 -36.99 -17.70
C SER A 116 -8.97 -37.66 -18.76
#